data_AF-A0A8X6XA64-F1
#
_entry.id   AF-A0A8X6XA64-F1
#
_cell.length_a   1.000
_cell.length_b   1.000
_cell.length_c   1.000
_cell.angle_alpha   90.00
_cell.angle_beta   90.00
_cell.angle_gamma   90.00
#
_symmetry.space_group_name_H-M   'P 1'
#
loop_
_entity.id
_entity.type
_entity.pdbx_description
1 polymer ?
#
loop_
_entity_poly.entity_id
_entity_poly.type
_entity_poly.pdbx_seq_one_letter_code
_entity_poly.pdbx_strand_id
1 'polypeptide(L)'
;MYQVFRDKGLLFQETTLAMSLADGQQTTGEALTTQVMVEIEGRSVLTKFIILPKAKGNRTLQGTDFLSSAGLVLDVKNTCWYFWDNPNHKYPFGEELDTPSIAEKMGSR
;
A
#
# COMPACT_ATOMS: atom_id res chain seq x y z
N MET A 1 -5.54 4.58 -1.93
CA MET A 1 -5.75 4.74 -0.47
C MET A 1 -5.99 6.17 0.01
N TYR A 2 -5.27 7.19 -0.46
CA TYR A 2 -5.41 8.56 0.07
C TYR A 2 -6.86 9.08 0.14
N GLN A 3 -7.65 8.95 -0.94
CA GLN A 3 -9.04 9.38 -0.96
C GLN A 3 -9.89 8.62 0.07
N VAL A 4 -9.72 7.30 0.17
CA VAL A 4 -10.42 6.46 1.17
C VAL A 4 -10.12 6.92 2.59
N PHE A 5 -8.86 7.27 2.89
CA PHE A 5 -8.48 7.77 4.21
C PHE A 5 -9.11 9.15 4.49
N ARG A 6 -9.15 10.04 3.49
CA ARG A 6 -9.83 11.33 3.58
C ARG A 6 -11.33 11.18 3.84
N ASP A 7 -12.00 10.31 3.08
CA ASP A 7 -13.45 10.09 3.20
C ASP A 7 -13.82 9.49 4.56
N LYS A 8 -12.90 8.72 5.16
CA LYS A 8 -13.02 8.20 6.53
C LYS A 8 -12.63 9.21 7.62
N GLY A 9 -12.24 10.43 7.26
CA GLY A 9 -11.91 11.50 8.20
C GLY A 9 -10.57 11.32 8.92
N LEU A 10 -9.63 10.54 8.37
CA LEU A 10 -8.31 10.37 8.99
C LEU A 10 -7.54 11.69 8.95
N LEU A 11 -6.84 11.96 10.04
CA LEU A 11 -5.90 13.08 10.12
C LEU A 11 -4.55 12.67 9.53
N PHE A 12 -3.86 13.65 8.96
CA PHE A 12 -2.56 13.49 8.34
C PHE A 12 -1.55 14.44 8.98
N GLN A 13 -0.33 13.97 9.12
CA GLN A 13 0.82 14.78 9.53
C GLN A 13 1.63 15.15 8.30
N GLU A 14 1.86 16.45 8.11
CA GLU A 14 2.78 16.94 7.09
C GLU A 14 4.23 16.63 7.48
N THR A 15 5.02 16.16 6.51
CA THR A 15 6.43 15.88 6.70
C THR A 15 7.19 16.08 5.40
N THR A 16 8.50 16.27 5.50
CA THR A 16 9.41 16.23 4.35
C THR A 16 10.19 14.92 4.41
N LEU A 17 10.22 14.17 3.31
CA LEU A 17 10.92 12.88 3.24
C LEU A 17 11.96 12.91 2.11
N ALA A 18 13.16 12.43 2.41
CA ALA A 18 14.12 12.01 1.40
C ALA A 18 13.75 10.58 0.97
N MET A 19 13.58 10.36 -0.34
CA MET A 19 13.15 9.10 -0.92
C MET A 19 14.08 8.71 -2.06
N SER A 20 14.47 7.44 -2.08
CA SER A 20 15.10 6.83 -3.25
C SER A 20 14.03 6.12 -4.05
N LEU A 21 13.84 6.55 -5.29
CA LEU A 21 12.92 5.91 -6.23
C LEU A 21 13.60 4.70 -6.90
N ALA A 22 12.78 3.85 -7.53
CA ALA A 22 13.26 2.63 -8.18
C ALA A 22 14.20 2.91 -9.37
N ASP A 23 14.15 4.12 -9.94
CA ASP A 23 15.05 4.60 -10.99
C ASP A 23 16.41 5.11 -10.44
N GLY A 24 16.63 4.98 -9.13
CA GLY A 24 17.83 5.41 -8.44
C GLY A 24 17.88 6.92 -8.15
N GLN A 25 16.85 7.68 -8.55
CA GLN A 25 16.79 9.09 -8.20
C GLN A 25 16.50 9.28 -6.72
N GLN A 26 17.29 10.14 -6.10
CA GLN A 26 17.02 10.64 -4.76
C GLN A 26 16.25 11.94 -4.86
N THR A 27 15.09 11.99 -4.22
CA THR A 27 14.26 13.19 -4.19
C THR A 27 13.88 13.50 -2.77
N THR A 28 13.86 14.79 -2.43
CA THR A 28 13.27 15.27 -1.19
C THR A 28 11.93 15.90 -1.54
N GLY A 29 10.86 15.45 -0.87
CA GLY A 29 9.52 15.89 -1.18
C GLY A 29 8.63 16.01 0.04
N GLU A 30 7.64 16.88 -0.06
CA GLU A 30 6.53 16.95 0.88
C GLU A 30 5.70 15.68 0.79
N ALA A 31 5.43 15.09 1.94
CA ALA A 31 4.59 13.92 2.09
C ALA A 31 3.62 14.12 3.26
N LEU A 32 2.55 13.35 3.23
CA LEU A 32 1.63 13.22 4.36
C LEU A 32 1.84 11.84 4.97
N THR A 33 1.76 11.75 6.29
CA THR A 33 1.78 10.47 7.00
C THR A 33 0.56 10.29 7.86
N THR A 34 0.12 9.05 7.98
CA THR A 34 -0.95 8.66 8.91
C THR A 34 -0.71 7.22 9.35
N GLN A 35 -1.32 6.81 10.46
CA GLN A 35 -1.26 5.43 10.94
C GLN A 35 -2.66 4.82 10.89
N VAL A 36 -2.74 3.59 10.39
CA VAL A 36 -4.01 2.88 10.20
C VAL A 36 -3.82 1.43 10.65
N MET A 37 -4.79 0.90 11.40
CA MET A 37 -4.90 -0.54 11.63
C MET A 37 -5.34 -1.21 10.33
N VAL A 38 -4.46 -2.02 9.76
CA VAL A 38 -4.74 -2.81 8.56
C VAL A 38 -5.11 -4.21 8.98
N GLU A 39 -6.30 -4.65 8.59
CA GLU A 39 -6.74 -6.03 8.77
C GLU A 39 -6.31 -6.88 7.56
N ILE A 40 -5.66 -8.02 7.83
CA ILE A 40 -5.28 -9.02 6.83
C ILE A 40 -5.50 -10.42 7.41
N GLU A 41 -6.44 -11.17 6.83
CA GLU A 41 -6.75 -12.56 7.19
C GLU A 41 -6.80 -12.80 8.72
N GLY A 42 -7.53 -11.94 9.42
CA GLY A 42 -7.72 -12.01 10.89
C GLY A 42 -6.60 -11.40 11.74
N ARG A 43 -5.61 -10.74 11.15
CA ARG A 43 -4.57 -9.98 11.86
C ARG A 43 -4.73 -8.48 11.68
N SER A 44 -4.58 -7.75 12.77
CA SER A 44 -4.57 -6.29 12.79
C SER A 44 -3.15 -5.76 12.93
N VAL A 45 -2.69 -4.97 11.96
CA VAL A 45 -1.31 -4.46 11.90
C VAL A 45 -1.35 -2.94 11.85
N LEU A 46 -0.80 -2.28 12.86
CA LEU A 46 -0.65 -0.82 12.86
C LEU A 46 0.38 -0.42 11.81
N THR A 47 -0.08 0.22 10.74
CA THR A 47 0.73 0.50 9.56
C THR A 47 0.84 2.00 9.35
N LYS A 48 2.07 2.50 9.21
CA LYS A 48 2.33 3.88 8.81
C LYS A 48 2.23 3.99 7.30
N PHE A 49 1.32 4.83 6.82
CA PHE A 49 1.22 5.16 5.40
C PHE A 49 1.97 6.46 5.10
N ILE A 50 2.67 6.46 3.97
CA ILE A 50 3.26 7.64 3.35
C ILE A 50 2.42 7.95 2.11
N ILE A 51 1.87 9.16 2.06
CA ILE A 51 1.10 9.65 0.94
C ILE A 51 1.93 10.72 0.24
N LEU A 52 2.12 10.54 -1.07
CA LEU A 52 2.78 11.50 -1.94
C LEU A 52 1.70 12.24 -2.74
N PRO A 53 1.18 13.38 -2.24
CA PRO A 53 0.01 14.02 -2.83
C PRO A 53 0.24 14.54 -4.26
N LYS A 54 1.50 14.78 -4.64
CA LYS A 54 1.90 15.26 -5.97
C LYS A 54 2.11 14.12 -6.98
N ALA A 55 2.16 12.87 -6.53
CA ALA A 55 2.36 11.73 -7.42
C ALA A 55 1.07 11.39 -8.18
N LYS A 56 1.20 11.07 -9.48
CA LYS A 56 0.06 10.77 -10.36
C LYS A 56 0.08 9.30 -10.76
N GLY A 57 -1.07 8.62 -10.69
CA GLY A 57 -1.21 7.24 -11.16
C GLY A 57 -0.55 6.18 -10.29
N ASN A 58 -0.07 6.52 -9.09
CA ASN A 58 0.61 5.58 -8.22
C ASN A 58 -0.38 4.61 -7.55
N ARG A 59 -0.15 3.31 -7.70
CA ARG A 59 -0.77 2.29 -6.85
C ARG A 59 -0.20 2.39 -5.44
N THR A 60 -1.00 2.05 -4.44
CA THR A 60 -0.52 1.93 -3.06
C THR A 60 0.40 0.72 -2.98
N LEU A 61 1.61 0.92 -2.47
CA LEU A 61 2.60 -0.13 -2.28
C LEU A 61 2.69 -0.48 -0.80
N GLN A 62 2.90 -1.76 -0.50
CA GLN A 62 3.23 -2.24 0.84
C GLN A 62 4.72 -2.55 0.90
N GLY A 63 5.41 -1.91 1.84
CA GLY A 63 6.84 -2.07 2.03
C GLY A 63 7.19 -3.35 2.78
N THR A 64 8.49 -3.62 2.86
CA THR A 64 9.05 -4.74 3.62
C THR A 64 8.82 -4.60 5.13
N ASP A 65 8.64 -3.37 5.62
CA ASP A 65 8.26 -3.04 6.99
C ASP A 65 6.87 -3.58 7.34
N PHE A 66 5.89 -3.38 6.46
CA PHE A 66 4.57 -3.98 6.59
C PHE A 66 4.63 -5.50 6.55
N LEU A 67 5.33 -6.08 5.56
CA LEU A 67 5.46 -7.54 5.43
C LEU A 67 6.03 -8.16 6.71
N SER A 68 7.08 -7.54 7.26
CA SER A 68 7.72 -8.00 8.49
C SER A 68 6.79 -7.87 9.69
N SER A 69 6.10 -6.73 9.84
CA SER A 69 5.19 -6.47 10.96
C SER A 69 3.96 -7.38 10.95
N ALA A 70 3.44 -7.70 9.77
CA ALA A 70 2.33 -8.63 9.58
C ALA A 70 2.76 -10.11 9.72
N GLY A 71 4.07 -10.37 9.67
CA GLY A 71 4.60 -11.72 9.69
C GLY A 71 4.37 -12.47 8.37
N LEU A 72 4.38 -11.75 7.25
CA LEU A 72 4.14 -12.29 5.92
C LEU A 72 5.42 -12.83 5.30
N VAL A 73 5.32 -14.01 4.70
CA VAL A 73 6.35 -14.59 3.85
C VAL A 73 5.81 -14.69 2.43
N LEU A 74 6.57 -14.12 1.48
CA LEU A 74 6.25 -14.21 0.06
C LEU A 74 7.01 -15.40 -0.56
N ASP A 75 6.28 -16.39 -1.06
CA ASP A 75 6.81 -17.50 -1.82
C ASP A 75 6.58 -17.26 -3.31
N VAL A 76 7.53 -16.53 -3.90
CA VAL A 76 7.46 -16.11 -5.31
C VAL A 76 7.44 -17.31 -6.25
N LYS A 77 8.17 -18.38 -5.91
CA LYS A 77 8.25 -19.59 -6.73
C LYS A 77 6.89 -20.28 -6.84
N ASN A 78 6.15 -20.35 -5.74
CA ASN A 78 4.84 -20.99 -5.70
C ASN A 78 3.68 -19.98 -5.81
N THR A 79 3.96 -18.74 -6.20
CA THR A 79 2.97 -17.67 -6.41
C THR A 79 1.98 -17.52 -5.25
N CYS A 80 2.47 -17.60 -4.01
CA CYS A 80 1.64 -17.53 -2.82
C CYS A 80 2.34 -16.79 -1.68
N TRP A 81 1.57 -16.45 -0.66
CA TRP A 81 2.06 -15.92 0.60
C TRP A 81 1.44 -16.68 1.77
N TYR A 82 2.09 -16.62 2.91
CA TYR A 82 1.62 -17.23 4.15
C TYR A 82 2.14 -16.47 5.36
N PHE A 83 1.56 -16.73 6.52
CA PHE A 83 2.09 -16.22 7.77
C PHE A 83 3.22 -17.13 8.29
N TRP A 84 4.33 -16.55 8.76
CA TRP A 84 5.50 -17.31 9.18
C TRP A 84 5.20 -18.37 10.26
N ASP A 85 4.24 -18.09 11.13
CA ASP A 85 3.76 -18.94 12.23
C ASP A 85 2.69 -19.95 11.80
N ASN A 86 2.23 -19.89 10.54
CA ASN A 86 1.32 -20.87 9.96
C ASN A 86 1.66 -21.16 8.47
N PRO A 87 2.82 -21.80 8.18
CA PRO A 87 3.31 -21.99 6.82
C PRO A 87 2.48 -22.97 5.97
N ASN A 88 1.63 -23.76 6.61
CA ASN A 88 0.76 -24.73 5.94
C ASN A 88 -0.51 -24.08 5.36
N HIS A 89 -0.88 -22.90 5.84
CA HIS A 89 -2.02 -22.15 5.32
C HIS A 89 -1.53 -21.06 4.36
N LYS A 90 -1.71 -21.33 3.06
CA LYS A 90 -1.17 -20.50 1.98
C LYS A 90 -2.30 -19.79 1.24
N TYR A 91 -2.06 -18.52 0.93
CA TYR A 91 -2.93 -17.67 0.15
C TYR A 91 -2.30 -17.44 -1.23
N PRO A 92 -3.02 -17.62 -2.34
CA PRO A 92 -2.49 -17.31 -3.66
C PRO A 92 -2.22 -15.80 -3.79
N PHE A 93 -1.25 -15.42 -4.63
CA PHE A 93 -1.17 -14.03 -5.07
C PHE A 93 -2.45 -13.66 -5.83
N GLY A 94 -2.94 -12.44 -5.60
CA GLY A 94 -4.09 -11.92 -6.32
C GLY A 94 -3.77 -11.69 -7.80
N GLU A 95 -4.76 -11.89 -8.65
CA GLU A 95 -4.69 -11.45 -10.05
C GLU A 95 -4.73 -9.91 -10.11
N GLU A 96 -4.11 -9.33 -11.13
CA GLU A 96 -4.22 -7.91 -11.39
C GLU A 96 -5.68 -7.59 -11.73
N LEU A 97 -6.42 -7.02 -10.78
CA LEU A 97 -7.74 -6.49 -11.06
C LEU A 97 -7.56 -5.31 -12.02
N ASP A 98 -8.14 -5.41 -13.21
CA ASP A 98 -8.29 -4.29 -14.14
C ASP A 98 -8.92 -3.11 -13.39
N THR A 99 -8.10 -2.19 -12.92
CA THR A 99 -8.59 -0.95 -12.33
C THR A 99 -9.18 -0.14 -13.47
N PRO A 100 -10.50 0.17 -13.50
CA PRO A 100 -11.06 0.99 -14.55
C PRO A 100 -10.32 2.32 -14.57
N SER A 101 -9.81 2.69 -15.74
CA SER A 101 -9.25 4.01 -15.96
C SER A 101 -10.29 5.06 -15.58
N ILE A 102 -9.88 6.05 -14.77
CA ILE A 102 -10.73 7.20 -14.39
C ILE A 102 -11.24 7.95 -15.64
N ALA A 103 -10.71 7.67 -16.83
CA ALA A 103 -11.19 8.18 -18.12
C ALA A 103 -12.65 7.78 -18.46
N GLU A 104 -13.23 6.74 -17.86
CA GLU A 104 -14.60 6.31 -18.20
C GLU A 104 -15.71 7.07 -17.45
N LYS A 105 -15.37 7.92 -16.46
CA LYS A 105 -16.37 8.72 -15.72
C LYS A 105 -16.67 10.10 -16.31
N MET A 106 -16.16 10.42 -17.50
CA MET A 106 -16.44 11.69 -18.19
C MET A 106 -17.11 11.52 -19.56
N GLY A 107 -17.93 10.48 -19.75
CA GLY A 107 -18.59 10.25 -21.03
C GLY A 107 -19.90 9.49 -20.95
N SER A 108 -20.96 10.13 -20.47
CA SER A 108 -22.28 10.07 -21.10
C SER A 108 -23.14 11.22 -20.61
N ARG A 109 -23.72 11.91 -21.57
CA ARG A 109 -24.55 13.11 -21.48
C ARG A 109 -25.82 12.88 -20.67
#